data_AF-A0A0C3D0K3-F1
#
_entry.id   AF-A0A0C3D0K3-F1
#
_cell.length_a   1.000
_cell.length_b   1.000
_cell.length_c   1.000
_cell.angle_alpha   90.00
_cell.angle_beta   90.00
_cell.angle_gamma   90.00
#
_symmetry.space_group_name_H-M   'P 1'
#
loop_
_entity.id
_entity.type
_entity.pdbx_description
1 polymer ?
#
loop_
_entity_poly.entity_id
_entity_poly.type
_entity_poly.pdbx_seq_one_letter_code
_entity_poly.pdbx_strand_id
1 'polypeptide(L)'
;MNPNSTGHESVEDDIEMIDIHERQKFRSNEYRPVAINDDLDEDDNSNDDGNVGLLSGTPRYSHLGGLSPSSAWSQVRNIVIESAPTLLMTTISLLFTGKLLDKVSHWEAMQQIDQLIMIIPVVLNLNGNLEMNLSARLSTAANVGELDEPDARKSIILGSLALLQVQTISVSFIAACVALILGRFVPRNPIPIPAPASNITTIALRDINSYLLDTRDLAEIPRKSGFPTLIMVASATMTAAALSGLILGSFMCTLVVLCKKFDRDPDNIAPAFASCLGDLVTLILLGIVSTLLIPFLHTPIPYIVSGLVVSCAFVCFLYTLKNKHIRPLLKEGWSPLFVAMAISSGTGIVLEMFVSRYEGFAILAIVISGLPGAAGSILVSRLSTSLHAAKLALEHARPSFSSSSKQHEPSPLLSMITLLIITLPVEVIFLSILDLLGWLKLPILFTFFSILFFCCAVLASLIIARLLTNLLWSLNKDPDMYALPIHSALMDLIGQLLLVLCFEIVSHLGGKVRART
;
A
#
# COMPACT_ATOMS: atom_id res chain seq x y z
N MET A 1 27.57 73.68 7.03
CA MET A 1 28.88 73.20 6.57
C MET A 1 29.12 71.83 7.18
N ASN A 2 29.17 70.81 6.31
CA ASN A 2 29.64 69.44 6.57
C ASN A 2 31.16 69.47 6.93
N PRO A 3 31.82 68.42 7.50
CA PRO A 3 31.65 67.00 7.13
C PRO A 3 31.75 65.92 8.26
N ASN A 4 31.39 64.68 7.88
CA ASN A 4 31.62 63.36 8.51
C ASN A 4 30.67 62.97 9.67
N SER A 5 29.44 62.47 9.45
CA SER A 5 29.02 61.17 8.86
C SER A 5 29.37 59.93 9.70
N THR A 6 28.50 59.60 10.67
CA THR A 6 28.28 58.23 11.17
C THR A 6 26.81 57.88 10.93
N GLY A 7 26.61 56.84 10.14
CA GLY A 7 25.31 56.43 9.60
C GLY A 7 24.34 55.89 10.65
N HIS A 8 23.11 56.37 10.54
CA HIS A 8 21.89 55.66 10.86
C HIS A 8 21.27 55.30 9.50
N GLU A 9 21.14 54.02 9.16
CA GLU A 9 20.21 53.59 8.10
C GLU A 9 19.51 52.30 8.52
N SER A 10 18.19 52.44 8.57
CA SER A 10 17.15 51.42 8.45
C SER A 10 17.16 50.79 7.05
N VAL A 11 17.03 49.47 6.96
CA VAL A 11 16.65 48.72 5.74
C VAL A 11 15.88 47.50 6.27
N GLU A 12 14.54 47.51 6.34
CA GLU A 12 13.56 47.21 5.27
C GLU A 12 13.78 45.87 4.56
N ASP A 13 12.68 45.14 4.45
CA ASP A 13 12.54 43.74 4.04
C ASP A 13 13.12 43.44 2.65
N ASP A 14 13.88 42.36 2.53
CA ASP A 14 14.00 41.59 1.29
C ASP A 14 14.02 40.09 1.61
N ILE A 15 12.92 39.42 1.26
CA ILE A 15 12.74 37.97 1.28
C ILE A 15 13.38 37.43 -0.01
N GLU A 16 14.59 36.88 0.11
CA GLU A 16 15.23 36.15 -0.98
C GLU A 16 14.74 34.69 -1.01
N MET A 17 13.93 34.37 -2.03
CA MET A 17 13.52 33.02 -2.41
C MET A 17 14.72 32.27 -2.99
N ILE A 18 15.19 31.23 -2.29
CA ILE A 18 16.26 30.36 -2.78
C ILE A 18 15.68 29.37 -3.80
N ASP A 19 16.05 29.59 -5.05
CA ASP A 19 15.77 28.77 -6.22
C ASP A 19 16.60 27.47 -6.20
N ILE A 20 15.99 26.36 -6.63
CA ILE A 20 16.50 24.97 -6.46
C ILE A 20 17.56 24.61 -7.54
N HIS A 21 18.03 25.56 -8.33
CA HIS A 21 18.85 25.30 -9.51
C HIS A 21 20.37 25.17 -9.32
N GLU A 22 20.90 25.20 -8.10
CA GLU A 22 22.36 25.23 -7.89
C GLU A 22 23.03 23.92 -7.42
N ARG A 23 22.35 22.77 -7.48
CA ARG A 23 22.94 21.46 -7.11
C ARG A 23 23.57 20.64 -8.25
N GLN A 24 23.57 21.11 -9.49
CA GLN A 24 24.08 20.33 -10.65
C GLN A 24 25.39 20.83 -11.27
N LYS A 25 26.12 21.76 -10.65
CA LYS A 25 27.32 22.37 -11.25
C LYS A 25 28.69 21.83 -10.79
N PHE A 26 28.74 20.61 -10.27
CA PHE A 26 30.00 19.94 -9.86
C PHE A 26 30.20 18.59 -10.55
N ARG A 27 30.26 18.59 -11.89
CA ARG A 27 30.91 17.48 -12.62
C ARG A 27 31.30 17.86 -14.04
N SER A 28 32.39 18.62 -14.16
CA SER A 28 33.14 18.75 -15.40
C SER A 28 34.62 18.68 -15.06
N ASN A 29 35.25 17.51 -15.26
CA ASN A 29 36.66 17.47 -15.65
C ASN A 29 37.06 16.13 -16.29
N GLU A 30 37.74 16.30 -17.42
CA GLU A 30 38.76 15.47 -18.06
C GLU A 30 38.48 14.00 -18.42
N TYR A 31 38.19 13.78 -19.71
CA TYR A 31 38.80 12.67 -20.46
C TYR A 31 39.18 13.15 -21.87
N ARG A 32 40.47 13.06 -22.21
CA ARG A 32 41.01 13.30 -23.56
C ARG A 32 40.69 12.12 -24.48
N PRO A 33 40.40 12.31 -25.78
CA PRO A 33 40.23 11.22 -26.73
C PRO A 33 41.59 10.75 -27.26
N VAL A 34 41.82 9.44 -27.30
CA VAL A 34 42.89 8.82 -28.09
C VAL A 34 42.24 8.28 -29.36
N ALA A 35 42.71 8.77 -30.50
CA ALA A 35 42.34 8.31 -31.83
C ALA A 35 42.97 6.94 -32.12
N ILE A 36 42.19 6.01 -32.66
CA ILE A 36 42.69 4.88 -33.45
C ILE A 36 41.75 4.74 -34.66
N ASN A 37 42.34 4.84 -35.84
CA ASN A 37 41.73 4.63 -37.15
C ASN A 37 41.81 3.15 -37.56
N ASP A 38 40.82 2.77 -38.36
CA ASP A 38 40.79 1.78 -39.47
C ASP A 38 41.11 0.30 -39.18
N ASP A 39 40.11 -0.59 -39.35
CA ASP A 39 39.92 -1.35 -40.61
C ASP A 39 38.71 -2.32 -40.50
N LEU A 40 37.85 -2.26 -41.54
CA LEU A 40 37.09 -3.30 -42.29
C LEU A 40 36.67 -4.59 -41.53
N ASP A 41 35.41 -5.05 -41.58
CA ASP A 41 34.77 -5.59 -42.78
C ASP A 41 33.22 -5.57 -42.74
N GLU A 42 32.70 -5.63 -43.96
CA GLU A 42 31.34 -5.74 -44.47
C GLU A 42 30.46 -6.83 -43.82
N ASP A 43 29.18 -6.53 -43.59
CA ASP A 43 28.13 -7.34 -44.24
C ASP A 43 26.81 -6.57 -44.32
N ASP A 44 26.36 -6.51 -45.57
CA ASP A 44 25.28 -5.71 -46.13
C ASP A 44 23.93 -6.42 -45.93
N ASN A 45 22.89 -5.65 -45.60
CA ASN A 45 21.54 -5.93 -46.06
C ASN A 45 20.72 -4.64 -46.00
N SER A 46 21.04 -3.79 -46.97
CA SER A 46 20.17 -2.76 -47.50
C SER A 46 18.79 -3.30 -47.90
N ASN A 47 17.74 -2.59 -47.48
CA ASN A 47 16.55 -2.39 -48.29
C ASN A 47 16.18 -0.91 -48.17
N ASP A 48 16.72 -0.17 -49.12
CA ASP A 48 16.41 1.20 -49.47
C ASP A 48 15.04 1.22 -50.19
N ASP A 49 14.18 2.13 -49.78
CA ASP A 49 13.10 2.66 -50.62
C ASP A 49 13.04 4.17 -50.35
N GLY A 50 13.89 4.91 -51.06
CA GLY A 50 13.73 6.33 -51.24
C GLY A 50 12.51 6.65 -52.13
N ASN A 51 11.77 7.72 -51.81
CA ASN A 51 11.95 9.03 -52.46
C ASN A 51 10.69 9.93 -52.36
N VAL A 52 10.95 11.24 -52.34
CA VAL A 52 10.10 12.40 -52.73
C VAL A 52 9.06 12.95 -51.73
N GLY A 53 9.19 14.25 -51.41
CA GLY A 53 8.01 15.10 -51.14
C GLY A 53 8.16 16.27 -50.16
N LEU A 54 9.07 17.20 -50.42
CA LEU A 54 9.10 18.51 -49.76
C LEU A 54 7.86 19.34 -50.17
N LEU A 55 7.20 19.97 -49.17
CA LEU A 55 6.13 21.00 -49.27
C LEU A 55 4.74 20.56 -49.79
N SER A 56 3.81 20.29 -48.87
CA SER A 56 2.44 20.87 -48.94
C SER A 56 1.77 20.85 -47.57
N GLY A 57 1.21 21.99 -47.17
CA GLY A 57 0.46 22.13 -45.92
C GLY A 57 -0.95 21.58 -46.06
N THR A 58 -1.36 20.71 -45.15
CA THR A 58 -2.75 20.39 -44.82
C THR A 58 -2.81 19.79 -43.41
N PRO A 59 -3.94 19.94 -42.70
CA PRO A 59 -4.00 19.82 -41.24
C PRO A 59 -3.80 18.37 -40.76
N ARG A 60 -3.06 18.23 -39.65
CA ARG A 60 -2.80 16.98 -38.91
C ARG A 60 -4.12 16.23 -38.65
N TYR A 61 -4.40 15.23 -39.47
CA TYR A 61 -5.16 14.08 -39.01
C TYR A 61 -4.25 13.21 -38.14
N SER A 62 -4.77 12.88 -36.96
CA SER A 62 -4.18 11.98 -35.96
C SER A 62 -3.67 10.69 -36.61
N HIS A 63 -2.35 10.55 -36.72
CA HIS A 63 -1.72 9.27 -36.98
C HIS A 63 -2.00 8.34 -35.80
N LEU A 64 -2.96 7.42 -36.00
CA LEU A 64 -3.04 6.17 -35.26
C LEU A 64 -1.82 5.34 -35.69
N GLY A 65 -0.67 5.59 -35.07
CA GLY A 65 0.55 4.83 -35.33
C GLY A 65 0.37 3.39 -34.85
N GLY A 66 0.19 2.45 -35.78
CA GLY A 66 0.27 1.03 -35.49
C GLY A 66 1.65 0.69 -34.95
N LEU A 67 1.70 0.18 -33.71
CA LEU A 67 2.92 -0.35 -33.11
C LEU A 67 3.44 -1.49 -34.01
N SER A 68 4.69 -1.41 -34.46
CA SER A 68 5.34 -2.57 -35.09
C SER A 68 5.34 -3.74 -34.08
N PRO A 69 4.91 -4.96 -34.47
CA PRO A 69 4.81 -6.11 -33.56
C PRO A 69 6.11 -6.42 -32.80
N SER A 70 7.26 -6.17 -33.42
CA SER A 70 8.59 -6.40 -32.82
C SER A 70 8.91 -5.41 -31.69
N SER A 71 8.42 -4.16 -31.78
CA SER A 71 8.59 -3.15 -30.72
C SER A 71 7.62 -3.37 -29.55
N ALA A 72 6.40 -3.86 -29.83
CA ALA A 72 5.45 -4.20 -28.78
C ALA A 72 5.96 -5.38 -27.94
N TRP A 73 6.54 -6.41 -28.57
CA TRP A 73 7.06 -7.58 -27.85
C TRP A 73 8.22 -7.24 -26.90
N SER A 74 9.15 -6.37 -27.32
CA SER A 74 10.26 -5.95 -26.46
C SER A 74 9.77 -5.16 -25.24
N GLN A 75 8.78 -4.29 -25.42
CA GLN A 75 8.13 -3.56 -24.33
C GLN A 75 7.42 -4.48 -23.35
N VAL A 76 6.62 -5.44 -23.84
CA VAL A 76 5.93 -6.44 -23.02
C VAL A 76 6.95 -7.25 -22.21
N ARG A 77 8.00 -7.75 -22.86
CA ARG A 77 9.05 -8.53 -22.21
C ARG A 77 9.70 -7.76 -21.08
N ASN A 78 10.02 -6.47 -21.28
CA ASN A 78 10.64 -5.65 -20.24
C ASN A 78 9.70 -5.48 -19.04
N ILE A 79 8.41 -5.21 -19.27
CA ILE A 79 7.40 -5.10 -18.20
C ILE A 79 7.29 -6.41 -17.41
N VAL A 80 7.26 -7.55 -18.11
CA VAL A 80 7.16 -8.88 -17.48
C VAL A 80 8.37 -9.14 -16.59
N ILE A 81 9.58 -8.93 -17.10
CA ILE A 81 10.82 -9.21 -16.36
C ILE A 81 10.96 -8.30 -15.14
N GLU A 82 10.51 -7.05 -15.26
CA GLU A 82 10.54 -6.07 -14.16
C GLU A 82 9.46 -6.35 -13.09
N SER A 83 8.24 -6.71 -13.51
CA SER A 83 7.07 -6.77 -12.61
C SER A 83 6.82 -8.16 -12.01
N ALA A 84 7.11 -9.24 -12.76
CA ALA A 84 6.75 -10.60 -12.34
C ALA A 84 7.42 -11.04 -11.02
N PRO A 85 8.72 -10.77 -10.76
CA PRO A 85 9.34 -11.15 -9.49
C PRO A 85 8.67 -10.49 -8.29
N THR A 86 8.36 -9.20 -8.41
CA THR A 86 7.69 -8.42 -7.37
C THR A 86 6.28 -8.93 -7.10
N LEU A 87 5.51 -9.23 -8.16
CA LEU A 87 4.16 -9.79 -8.02
C LEU A 87 4.17 -11.19 -7.39
N LEU A 88 5.11 -12.06 -7.78
CA LEU A 88 5.26 -13.39 -7.18
C LEU A 88 5.65 -13.33 -5.71
N MET A 89 6.63 -12.49 -5.35
CA MET A 89 7.01 -12.26 -3.95
C MET A 89 5.84 -11.71 -3.13
N THR A 90 5.10 -10.75 -3.68
CA THR A 90 3.88 -10.21 -3.07
C THR A 90 2.84 -11.31 -2.85
N THR A 91 2.64 -12.20 -3.83
CA THR A 91 1.70 -13.33 -3.71
C THR A 91 2.05 -14.26 -2.55
N ILE A 92 3.35 -14.57 -2.38
CA ILE A 92 3.81 -15.41 -1.27
C ILE A 92 3.50 -14.74 0.07
N SER A 93 3.77 -13.44 0.21
CA SER A 93 3.43 -12.70 1.42
C SER A 93 1.93 -12.66 1.67
N LEU A 94 1.12 -12.33 0.66
CA LEU A 94 -0.33 -12.26 0.77
C LEU A 94 -0.95 -13.63 1.12
N LEU A 95 -0.35 -14.73 0.65
CA LEU A 95 -0.74 -16.09 1.04
C LEU A 95 -0.55 -16.34 2.54
N PHE A 96 0.62 -16.01 3.09
CA PHE A 96 0.89 -16.19 4.52
C PHE A 96 0.08 -15.21 5.38
N THR A 97 -0.04 -13.95 4.95
CA THR A 97 -0.83 -12.92 5.63
C THR A 97 -2.30 -13.26 5.62
N GLY A 98 -2.86 -13.73 4.51
CA GLY A 98 -4.24 -14.21 4.41
C GLY A 98 -4.49 -15.39 5.33
N LYS A 99 -3.57 -16.36 5.39
CA LYS A 99 -3.71 -17.50 6.30
C LYS A 99 -3.60 -17.10 7.77
N LEU A 100 -2.72 -16.15 8.06
CA LEU A 100 -2.61 -15.58 9.39
C LEU A 100 -3.89 -14.83 9.77
N LEU A 101 -4.46 -14.03 8.87
CA LEU A 101 -5.71 -13.30 9.10
C LEU A 101 -6.86 -14.25 9.42
N ASP A 102 -6.98 -15.34 8.67
CA ASP A 102 -7.93 -16.42 8.96
C ASP A 102 -7.73 -17.03 10.35
N LYS A 103 -6.51 -17.10 10.87
CA LYS A 103 -6.27 -17.59 12.24
C LYS A 103 -6.55 -16.52 13.30
N VAL A 104 -6.02 -15.31 13.09
CA VAL A 104 -6.10 -14.19 14.03
C VAL A 104 -7.54 -13.72 14.20
N SER A 105 -8.35 -13.68 13.14
CA SER A 105 -9.77 -13.29 13.21
C SER A 105 -10.62 -14.20 14.11
N HIS A 106 -10.14 -15.41 14.40
CA HIS A 106 -10.80 -16.36 15.30
C HIS A 106 -10.21 -16.40 16.71
N TRP A 107 -9.19 -15.58 17.01
CA TRP A 107 -8.69 -15.48 18.37
C TRP A 107 -9.77 -14.88 19.26
N GLU A 108 -9.81 -15.33 20.51
CA GLU A 108 -10.76 -14.84 21.54
C GLU A 108 -10.79 -13.31 21.57
N ALA A 109 -9.62 -12.70 21.35
CA ALA A 109 -9.46 -11.27 21.29
C ALA A 109 -10.36 -10.58 20.26
N MET A 110 -10.33 -11.10 19.03
CA MET A 110 -11.05 -10.54 17.88
C MET A 110 -12.54 -10.83 17.97
N GLN A 111 -12.94 -11.94 18.61
CA GLN A 111 -14.34 -12.31 18.78
C GLN A 111 -15.04 -11.55 19.92
N GLN A 112 -14.29 -11.11 20.93
CA GLN A 112 -14.88 -10.31 22.02
C GLN A 112 -15.10 -8.86 21.59
N ILE A 113 -14.32 -8.36 20.64
CA ILE A 113 -14.25 -6.94 20.27
C ILE A 113 -14.17 -6.80 18.75
N ASP A 114 -15.34 -6.76 18.12
CA ASP A 114 -15.60 -6.52 16.70
C ASP A 114 -14.75 -5.36 16.11
N GLN A 115 -14.50 -4.32 16.91
CA GLN A 115 -13.72 -3.16 16.46
C GLN A 115 -12.25 -3.50 16.17
N LEU A 116 -11.71 -4.59 16.73
CA LEU A 116 -10.37 -5.06 16.42
C LEU A 116 -10.29 -5.70 15.03
N ILE A 117 -11.34 -6.39 14.55
CA ILE A 117 -11.37 -6.91 13.18
C ILE A 117 -11.56 -5.77 12.18
N MET A 118 -12.47 -4.84 12.49
CA MET A 118 -12.73 -3.67 11.65
C MET A 118 -11.49 -2.80 11.43
N ILE A 119 -10.58 -2.72 12.41
CA ILE A 119 -9.37 -1.89 12.28
C ILE A 119 -8.24 -2.58 11.50
N ILE A 120 -8.31 -3.89 11.25
CA ILE A 120 -7.22 -4.63 10.59
C ILE A 120 -6.89 -4.02 9.21
N PRO A 121 -7.85 -3.87 8.27
CA PRO A 121 -7.51 -3.33 6.94
C PRO A 121 -6.98 -1.90 7.02
N VAL A 122 -7.48 -1.12 7.98
CA VAL A 122 -7.05 0.26 8.22
C VAL A 122 -5.58 0.29 8.65
N VAL A 123 -5.20 -0.49 9.66
CA VAL A 123 -3.83 -0.50 10.19
C VAL A 123 -2.83 -1.09 9.19
N LEU A 124 -3.19 -2.16 8.47
CA LEU A 124 -2.33 -2.76 7.45
C LEU A 124 -2.02 -1.77 6.33
N ASN A 125 -3.06 -1.15 5.76
CA ASN A 125 -2.91 -0.17 4.68
C ASN A 125 -2.04 1.03 5.11
N LEU A 126 -2.28 1.56 6.30
CA LEU A 126 -1.56 2.72 6.81
C LEU A 126 -0.09 2.42 7.11
N ASN A 127 0.20 1.30 7.77
CA ASN A 127 1.58 0.91 8.06
C ASN A 127 2.35 0.60 6.78
N GLY A 128 1.77 -0.14 5.84
CA GLY A 128 2.39 -0.44 4.55
C GLY A 128 2.78 0.83 3.79
N ASN A 129 1.91 1.83 3.77
CA ASN A 129 2.20 3.13 3.13
C ASN A 129 3.30 3.92 3.85
N LEU A 130 3.31 3.92 5.19
CA LEU A 130 4.34 4.61 5.97
C LEU A 130 5.72 3.96 5.84
N GLU A 131 5.76 2.63 5.78
CA GLU A 131 6.99 1.86 5.59
C GLU A 131 7.53 1.98 4.17
N MET A 132 6.66 1.99 3.16
CA MET A 132 7.07 2.25 1.79
C MET A 132 7.67 3.65 1.65
N ASN A 133 7.08 4.65 2.31
CA ASN A 133 7.64 6.01 2.35
C ASN A 133 8.99 6.06 3.09
N LEU A 134 9.14 5.33 4.20
CA LEU A 134 10.44 5.16 4.86
C LEU A 134 11.48 4.55 3.90
N SER A 135 11.12 3.47 3.21
CA SER A 135 11.99 2.76 2.26
C SER A 135 12.47 3.69 1.13
N ALA A 136 11.54 4.38 0.45
CA ALA A 136 11.86 5.31 -0.63
C ALA A 136 12.77 6.46 -0.17
N ARG A 137 12.53 7.01 1.03
CA ARG A 137 13.37 8.07 1.62
C ARG A 137 14.78 7.58 1.90
N LEU A 138 14.93 6.43 2.54
CA LEU A 138 16.23 5.87 2.88
C LEU A 138 17.01 5.47 1.62
N SER A 139 16.31 4.95 0.63
CA SER A 139 16.91 4.59 -0.65
C SER A 139 17.42 5.82 -1.41
N THR A 140 16.63 6.90 -1.45
CA THR A 140 17.07 8.18 -2.01
C THR A 140 18.29 8.74 -1.25
N ALA A 141 18.26 8.71 0.09
CA ALA A 141 19.41 9.14 0.90
C ALA A 141 20.66 8.26 0.67
N ALA A 142 20.47 6.97 0.40
CA ALA A 142 21.55 6.05 0.06
C ALA A 142 22.20 6.42 -1.28
N ASN A 143 21.37 6.65 -2.31
CA ASN A 143 21.78 6.95 -3.68
C ASN A 143 22.43 8.34 -3.81
N VAL A 144 21.94 9.33 -3.05
CA VAL A 144 22.52 10.69 -3.00
C VAL A 144 23.86 10.71 -2.23
N GLY A 145 24.18 9.65 -1.47
CA GLY A 145 25.41 9.58 -0.69
C GLY A 145 25.30 10.15 0.73
N GLU A 146 24.11 10.57 1.17
CA GLU A 146 23.92 11.14 2.52
C GLU A 146 24.15 10.10 3.64
N LEU A 147 24.04 8.81 3.31
CA LEU A 147 24.31 7.71 4.25
C LEU A 147 25.79 7.32 4.38
N ASP A 148 26.70 7.95 3.63
CA ASP A 148 28.14 7.64 3.70
C ASP A 148 28.77 8.11 5.00
N GLU A 149 28.47 9.37 5.37
CA GLU A 149 28.96 9.97 6.61
C GLU A 149 28.27 9.30 7.83
N PRO A 150 29.02 8.78 8.82
CA PRO A 150 28.45 8.03 9.94
C PRO A 150 27.50 8.86 10.81
N ASP A 151 27.80 10.14 11.00
CA ASP A 151 26.97 11.05 11.80
C ASP A 151 25.68 11.43 11.07
N ALA A 152 25.75 11.72 9.77
CA ALA A 152 24.58 11.98 8.94
C ALA A 152 23.69 10.73 8.82
N ARG A 153 24.29 9.56 8.58
CA ARG A 153 23.59 8.27 8.55
C ARG A 153 22.82 8.02 9.84
N LYS A 154 23.45 8.20 11.01
CA LYS A 154 22.79 7.99 12.30
C LYS A 154 21.65 9.00 12.50
N SER A 155 21.85 10.25 12.13
CA SER A 155 20.81 11.29 12.21
C SER A 155 19.62 10.97 11.32
N ILE A 156 19.84 10.57 10.06
CA ILE A 156 18.79 10.23 9.10
C ILE A 156 18.03 8.98 9.56
N ILE A 157 18.73 7.90 9.96
CA ILE A 157 18.12 6.65 10.40
C ILE A 157 17.29 6.86 11.66
N LEU A 158 17.89 7.42 12.72
CA LEU A 158 17.17 7.63 13.98
C LEU A 158 16.04 8.64 13.83
N GLY A 159 16.24 9.69 13.04
CA GLY A 159 15.19 10.68 12.75
C GLY A 159 14.02 10.06 11.99
N SER A 160 14.30 9.24 10.98
CA SER A 160 13.26 8.57 10.19
C SER A 160 12.50 7.54 11.00
N LEU A 161 13.17 6.78 11.89
CA LEU A 161 12.52 5.87 12.82
C LEU A 161 11.65 6.63 13.84
N ALA A 162 12.14 7.73 14.40
CA ALA A 162 11.35 8.55 15.32
C ALA A 162 10.12 9.15 14.63
N LEU A 163 10.26 9.62 13.38
CA LEU A 163 9.12 10.08 12.58
C LEU A 163 8.12 8.95 12.32
N LEU A 164 8.60 7.75 11.95
CA LEU A 164 7.73 6.59 11.74
C LEU A 164 6.90 6.28 12.99
N GLN A 165 7.52 6.29 14.18
CA GLN A 165 6.80 6.08 15.44
C GLN A 165 5.71 7.14 15.69
N VAL A 166 6.02 8.42 15.45
CA VAL A 166 5.02 9.49 15.59
C VAL A 166 3.84 9.27 14.64
N GLN A 167 4.13 8.92 13.38
CA GLN A 167 3.10 8.71 12.35
C GLN A 167 2.24 7.49 12.67
N THR A 168 2.84 6.31 12.91
CA THR A 168 2.09 5.08 13.17
C THR A 168 1.23 5.21 14.43
N ILE A 169 1.77 5.72 15.53
CA ILE A 169 1.02 5.87 16.79
C ILE A 169 -0.15 6.86 16.65
N SER A 170 0.09 8.01 16.02
CA SER A 170 -0.95 9.03 15.83
C SER A 170 -2.07 8.54 14.92
N VAL A 171 -1.70 7.91 13.81
CA VAL A 171 -2.66 7.39 12.83
C VAL A 171 -3.45 6.21 13.42
N SER A 172 -2.81 5.29 14.16
CA SER A 172 -3.50 4.18 14.84
C SER A 172 -4.48 4.65 15.91
N PHE A 173 -4.14 5.70 16.67
CA PHE A 173 -5.08 6.29 17.63
C PHE A 173 -6.34 6.82 16.95
N ILE A 174 -6.18 7.56 15.84
CA ILE A 174 -7.31 8.10 15.07
C ILE A 174 -8.12 6.96 14.45
N ALA A 175 -7.47 5.94 13.90
CA ALA A 175 -8.13 4.76 13.36
C ALA A 175 -8.97 4.04 14.43
N ALA A 176 -8.47 3.92 15.68
CA ALA A 176 -9.22 3.34 16.78
C ALA A 176 -10.48 4.16 17.12
N CYS A 177 -10.37 5.50 17.14
CA CYS A 177 -11.54 6.37 17.30
C CYS A 177 -12.57 6.17 16.18
N VAL A 178 -12.13 6.10 14.93
CA VAL A 178 -13.00 5.88 13.76
C VAL A 178 -13.69 4.51 13.84
N ALA A 179 -12.95 3.44 14.14
CA ALA A 179 -13.49 2.09 14.28
C ALA A 179 -14.59 1.99 15.35
N LEU A 180 -14.49 2.76 16.43
CA LEU A 180 -15.52 2.78 17.47
C LEU A 180 -16.76 3.56 17.06
N ILE A 181 -16.58 4.67 16.34
CA ILE A 181 -17.71 5.43 15.79
C ILE A 181 -18.48 4.53 14.82
N LEU A 182 -17.78 3.88 13.88
CA LEU A 182 -18.37 2.97 12.90
C LEU A 182 -18.98 1.73 13.55
N GLY A 183 -18.32 1.15 14.54
CA GLY A 183 -18.81 0.01 15.30
C GLY A 183 -20.12 0.28 16.08
N ARG A 184 -20.57 1.53 16.23
CA ARG A 184 -21.90 1.83 16.76
C ARG A 184 -23.02 1.66 15.73
N PHE A 185 -22.69 1.75 14.45
CA PHE A 185 -23.63 1.72 13.33
C PHE A 185 -23.68 0.36 12.62
N VAL A 186 -22.63 -0.46 12.71
CA VAL A 186 -22.59 -1.78 12.06
C VAL A 186 -23.45 -2.80 12.84
N PRO A 187 -24.39 -3.50 12.19
CA PRO A 187 -25.16 -4.58 12.81
C PRO A 187 -24.27 -5.77 13.19
N ARG A 188 -24.46 -6.34 14.39
CA ARG A 188 -23.80 -7.60 14.76
C ARG A 188 -24.45 -8.78 14.04
N ASN A 189 -23.64 -9.68 13.50
CA ASN A 189 -24.12 -10.99 13.06
C ASN A 189 -24.65 -11.75 14.29
N PRO A 190 -25.93 -12.17 14.30
CA PRO A 190 -26.46 -12.96 15.41
C PRO A 190 -25.70 -14.30 15.51
N ILE A 191 -25.37 -14.70 16.73
CA ILE A 191 -24.82 -16.03 17.02
C ILE A 191 -25.81 -17.06 16.47
N PRO A 192 -25.38 -18.03 15.62
CA PRO A 192 -26.27 -19.07 15.12
C PRO A 192 -26.86 -19.87 16.28
N ILE A 193 -28.18 -19.72 16.50
CA ILE A 193 -28.92 -20.57 17.43
C ILE A 193 -29.05 -21.95 16.76
N PRO A 194 -28.62 -23.06 17.36
CA PRO A 194 -28.82 -24.39 16.81
C PRO A 194 -30.32 -24.60 16.54
N ALA A 195 -30.68 -24.91 15.29
CA ALA A 195 -32.06 -25.18 14.93
C ALA A 195 -32.60 -26.33 15.81
N PRO A 196 -33.78 -26.18 16.45
CA PRO A 196 -34.35 -27.24 17.24
C PRO A 196 -34.61 -28.45 16.34
N ALA A 197 -34.02 -29.60 16.69
CA ALA A 197 -34.30 -30.86 16.04
C ALA A 197 -35.82 -31.07 16.01
N SER A 198 -36.37 -31.47 14.87
CA SER A 198 -37.81 -31.46 14.57
C SER A 198 -38.68 -32.43 15.38
N ASN A 199 -38.15 -33.08 16.41
CA ASN A 199 -38.84 -34.13 17.17
C ASN A 199 -38.74 -33.84 18.68
N ILE A 200 -39.53 -32.90 19.19
CA ILE A 200 -39.45 -32.51 20.60
C ILE A 200 -40.84 -32.53 21.24
N THR A 201 -40.96 -33.34 22.31
CA THR A 201 -42.15 -33.46 23.16
C THR A 201 -42.48 -32.14 23.85
N THR A 202 -43.75 -31.94 24.22
CA THR A 202 -44.30 -30.68 24.81
C THR A 202 -43.56 -30.19 26.06
N ILE A 203 -42.85 -31.06 26.77
CA ILE A 203 -42.02 -30.71 27.94
C ILE A 203 -40.70 -30.03 27.50
N ALA A 204 -40.05 -30.55 26.46
CA ALA A 204 -38.82 -29.97 25.96
C ALA A 204 -39.08 -28.73 25.08
N LEU A 205 -40.28 -28.54 24.53
CA LEU A 205 -40.70 -27.24 23.98
C LEU A 205 -40.84 -26.17 25.06
N ARG A 206 -41.26 -26.53 26.28
CA ARG A 206 -41.33 -25.59 27.40
C ARG A 206 -39.93 -25.20 27.91
N ASP A 207 -39.01 -26.16 27.97
CA ASP A 207 -37.60 -25.88 28.29
C ASP A 207 -36.93 -25.05 27.18
N ILE A 208 -37.17 -25.37 25.91
CA ILE A 208 -36.66 -24.54 24.78
C ILE A 208 -37.27 -23.15 24.82
N ASN A 209 -38.55 -23.00 25.18
CA ASN A 209 -39.19 -21.69 25.28
C ASN A 209 -38.67 -20.88 26.48
N SER A 210 -38.34 -21.51 27.61
CA SER A 210 -37.65 -20.83 28.71
C SER A 210 -36.21 -20.48 28.35
N TYR A 211 -35.48 -21.35 27.63
CA TYR A 211 -34.16 -21.03 27.08
C TYR A 211 -34.22 -19.93 26.02
N LEU A 212 -35.25 -19.88 25.16
CA LEU A 212 -35.45 -18.84 24.13
C LEU A 212 -35.89 -17.50 24.73
N LEU A 213 -36.65 -17.51 25.82
CA LEU A 213 -36.98 -16.31 26.58
C LEU A 213 -35.75 -15.78 27.33
N ASP A 214 -34.96 -16.66 27.94
CA ASP A 214 -33.69 -16.30 28.60
C ASP A 214 -32.62 -15.85 27.57
N THR A 215 -32.60 -16.43 26.37
CA THR A 215 -31.75 -15.94 25.27
C THR A 215 -32.26 -14.68 24.59
N ARG A 216 -33.54 -14.31 24.75
CA ARG A 216 -34.04 -13.00 24.29
C ARG A 216 -33.55 -11.88 25.22
N ASP A 217 -33.35 -12.19 26.50
CA ASP A 217 -32.69 -11.31 27.47
C ASP A 217 -31.14 -11.36 27.37
N LEU A 218 -30.53 -12.46 26.90
CA LEU A 218 -29.10 -12.51 26.50
C LEU A 218 -28.80 -11.96 25.09
N ALA A 219 -29.82 -11.78 24.24
CA ALA A 219 -29.68 -11.13 22.93
C ALA A 219 -29.41 -9.62 23.06
N GLU A 220 -29.63 -9.08 24.27
CA GLU A 220 -29.05 -7.81 24.70
C GLU A 220 -27.71 -8.06 25.42
N ILE A 221 -26.70 -8.62 24.74
CA ILE A 221 -25.33 -8.32 25.17
C ILE A 221 -25.23 -6.80 25.07
N PRO A 222 -25.10 -6.07 26.21
CA PRO A 222 -25.13 -4.62 26.18
C PRO A 222 -24.04 -4.17 25.22
N ARG A 223 -24.29 -3.11 24.44
CA ARG A 223 -23.24 -2.38 23.74
C ARG A 223 -22.11 -2.10 24.74
N LYS A 224 -21.10 -2.95 24.83
CA LYS A 224 -19.83 -2.66 25.51
C LYS A 224 -19.01 -1.75 24.59
N SER A 225 -19.63 -0.74 23.97
CA SER A 225 -18.97 0.32 23.20
C SER A 225 -18.70 1.54 24.10
N GLY A 226 -18.17 1.24 25.28
CA GLY A 226 -17.78 2.23 26.28
C GLY A 226 -16.36 2.73 26.08
N PHE A 227 -16.01 3.75 26.86
CA PHE A 227 -14.64 4.26 26.96
C PHE A 227 -13.57 3.18 27.25
N PRO A 228 -13.83 2.13 28.06
CA PRO A 228 -12.84 1.06 28.28
C PRO A 228 -12.47 0.30 27.00
N THR A 229 -13.46 0.02 26.15
CA THR A 229 -13.25 -0.64 24.85
C THR A 229 -12.46 0.26 23.91
N LEU A 230 -12.73 1.58 23.93
CA LEU A 230 -11.94 2.55 23.17
C LEU A 230 -10.47 2.49 23.55
N ILE A 231 -10.20 2.57 24.85
CA ILE A 231 -8.84 2.59 25.37
C ILE A 231 -8.16 1.25 25.11
N MET A 232 -8.89 0.15 25.18
CA MET A 232 -8.32 -1.15 24.85
C MET A 232 -7.95 -1.24 23.36
N VAL A 233 -8.84 -0.85 22.43
CA VAL A 233 -8.58 -0.90 20.99
C VAL A 233 -7.43 0.04 20.65
N ALA A 234 -7.46 1.28 21.16
CA ALA A 234 -6.39 2.25 20.98
C ALA A 234 -5.06 1.73 21.54
N SER A 235 -5.02 1.23 22.77
CA SER A 235 -3.81 0.70 23.39
C SER A 235 -3.23 -0.48 22.60
N ALA A 236 -4.08 -1.44 22.20
CA ALA A 236 -3.62 -2.63 21.48
C ALA A 236 -3.08 -2.26 20.09
N THR A 237 -3.81 -1.44 19.35
CA THR A 237 -3.46 -1.04 17.98
C THR A 237 -2.25 -0.10 17.93
N MET A 238 -2.18 0.89 18.82
CA MET A 238 -1.02 1.78 18.94
C MET A 238 0.23 1.01 19.35
N THR A 239 0.13 0.09 20.31
CA THR A 239 1.29 -0.73 20.73
C THR A 239 1.74 -1.65 19.60
N ALA A 240 0.80 -2.32 18.93
CA ALA A 240 1.11 -3.19 17.80
C ALA A 240 1.74 -2.43 16.63
N ALA A 241 1.20 -1.26 16.27
CA ALA A 241 1.75 -0.43 15.20
C ALA A 241 3.10 0.21 15.56
N ALA A 242 3.30 0.62 16.81
CA ALA A 242 4.58 1.11 17.31
C ALA A 242 5.66 0.02 17.26
N LEU A 243 5.34 -1.17 17.78
CA LEU A 243 6.24 -2.33 17.73
C LEU A 243 6.53 -2.76 16.29
N SER A 244 5.51 -2.80 15.42
CA SER A 244 5.67 -3.15 14.01
C SER A 244 6.60 -2.16 13.31
N GLY A 245 6.30 -0.85 13.41
CA GLY A 245 7.13 0.19 12.82
C GLY A 245 8.55 0.23 13.39
N LEU A 246 8.76 -0.16 14.65
CA LEU A 246 10.09 -0.23 15.23
C LEU A 246 10.87 -1.43 14.67
N ILE A 247 10.26 -2.61 14.67
CA ILE A 247 10.89 -3.86 14.19
C ILE A 247 11.17 -3.75 12.69
N LEU A 248 10.14 -3.42 11.92
CA LEU A 248 10.24 -3.38 10.47
C LEU A 248 10.98 -2.15 9.98
N GLY A 249 10.78 -0.99 10.59
CA GLY A 249 11.59 0.19 10.30
C GLY A 249 13.08 -0.04 10.56
N SER A 250 13.44 -0.67 11.68
CA SER A 250 14.85 -1.01 11.98
C SER A 250 15.41 -2.02 10.99
N PHE A 251 14.60 -3.02 10.61
CA PHE A 251 14.96 -3.99 9.59
C PHE A 251 15.19 -3.33 8.22
N MET A 252 14.30 -2.43 7.78
CA MET A 252 14.43 -1.64 6.55
C MET A 252 15.68 -0.77 6.55
N CYS A 253 15.93 -0.03 7.64
CA CYS A 253 17.16 0.77 7.80
C CYS A 253 18.42 -0.10 7.68
N THR A 254 18.43 -1.26 8.34
CA THR A 254 19.55 -2.20 8.28
C THR A 254 19.73 -2.75 6.87
N LEU A 255 18.64 -3.11 6.20
CA LEU A 255 18.64 -3.64 4.84
C LEU A 255 19.22 -2.60 3.87
N VAL A 256 18.79 -1.34 3.92
CA VAL A 256 19.30 -0.27 3.04
C VAL A 256 20.81 -0.05 3.24
N VAL A 257 21.27 0.00 4.50
CA VAL A 257 22.70 0.12 4.81
C VAL A 257 23.48 -1.10 4.31
N LEU A 258 22.90 -2.30 4.41
CA LEU A 258 23.51 -3.54 3.95
C LEU A 258 23.59 -3.60 2.41
N CYS A 259 22.52 -3.19 1.71
CA CYS A 259 22.50 -3.06 0.25
C CYS A 259 23.62 -2.13 -0.22
N LYS A 260 23.76 -0.97 0.42
CA LYS A 260 24.85 -0.02 0.13
C LYS A 260 26.23 -0.61 0.42
N LYS A 261 26.40 -1.36 1.51
CA LYS A 261 27.66 -2.05 1.82
C LYS A 261 28.06 -3.11 0.77
N PHE A 262 27.08 -3.68 0.07
CA PHE A 262 27.30 -4.68 -0.97
C PHE A 262 27.19 -4.13 -2.40
N ASP A 263 27.21 -2.80 -2.58
CA ASP A 263 27.05 -2.12 -3.87
C ASP A 263 25.81 -2.60 -4.65
N ARG A 264 24.70 -2.82 -3.94
CA ARG A 264 23.40 -3.14 -4.51
C ARG A 264 22.45 -1.97 -4.31
N ASP A 265 21.69 -1.65 -5.35
CA ASP A 265 20.70 -0.57 -5.28
C ASP A 265 19.56 -0.93 -4.30
N PRO A 266 19.35 -0.12 -3.24
CA PRO A 266 18.31 -0.39 -2.25
C PRO A 266 16.89 -0.31 -2.84
N ASP A 267 16.67 0.46 -3.90
CA ASP A 267 15.37 0.59 -4.60
C ASP A 267 14.87 -0.75 -5.16
N ASN A 268 15.77 -1.66 -5.51
CA ASN A 268 15.41 -2.95 -6.11
C ASN A 268 15.01 -4.01 -5.07
N ILE A 269 15.34 -3.80 -3.79
CA ILE A 269 15.22 -4.82 -2.74
C ILE A 269 14.30 -4.32 -1.61
N ALA A 270 14.51 -3.11 -1.11
CA ALA A 270 13.83 -2.61 0.08
C ALA A 270 12.29 -2.54 -0.09
N PRO A 271 11.73 -2.03 -1.21
CA PRO A 271 10.27 -2.00 -1.40
C PRO A 271 9.62 -3.40 -1.38
N ALA A 272 10.29 -4.41 -1.95
CA ALA A 272 9.78 -5.77 -1.98
C ALA A 272 9.69 -6.36 -0.56
N PHE A 273 10.72 -6.16 0.27
CA PHE A 273 10.70 -6.63 1.66
C PHE A 273 9.76 -5.82 2.55
N ALA A 274 9.65 -4.51 2.35
CA ALA A 274 8.69 -3.66 3.06
C ALA A 274 7.26 -4.18 2.82
N SER A 275 6.89 -4.40 1.57
CA SER A 275 5.59 -4.95 1.19
C SER A 275 5.39 -6.37 1.75
N CYS A 276 6.40 -7.25 1.65
CA CYS A 276 6.23 -8.64 2.08
C CYS A 276 6.13 -8.84 3.60
N LEU A 277 6.84 -8.04 4.40
CA LEU A 277 6.89 -8.23 5.86
C LEU A 277 5.94 -7.29 6.62
N GLY A 278 5.57 -6.14 6.03
CA GLY A 278 4.72 -5.11 6.64
C GLY A 278 3.43 -5.66 7.22
N ASP A 279 2.60 -6.20 6.34
CA ASP A 279 1.28 -6.66 6.74
C ASP A 279 1.36 -7.88 7.68
N LEU A 280 2.29 -8.78 7.40
CA LEU A 280 2.49 -9.99 8.19
C LEU A 280 2.89 -9.65 9.64
N VAL A 281 3.94 -8.85 9.82
CA VAL A 281 4.45 -8.48 11.16
C VAL A 281 3.41 -7.66 11.92
N THR A 282 2.76 -6.71 11.24
CA THR A 282 1.71 -5.88 11.84
C THR A 282 0.54 -6.72 12.34
N LEU A 283 0.07 -7.68 11.53
CA LEU A 283 -1.04 -8.55 11.90
C LEU A 283 -0.69 -9.51 13.05
N ILE A 284 0.53 -10.07 13.06
CA ILE A 284 1.03 -10.90 14.18
C ILE A 284 1.01 -10.09 15.47
N LEU A 285 1.61 -8.90 15.46
CA LEU A 285 1.71 -8.05 16.64
C LEU A 285 0.35 -7.58 17.12
N LEU A 286 -0.55 -7.21 16.20
CA LEU A 286 -1.92 -6.83 16.55
C LEU A 286 -2.65 -7.98 17.24
N GLY A 287 -2.54 -9.20 16.71
CA GLY A 287 -3.10 -10.39 17.35
C GLY A 287 -2.52 -10.61 18.74
N ILE A 288 -1.19 -10.64 18.88
CA ILE A 288 -0.51 -10.97 20.15
C ILE A 288 -0.83 -9.92 21.22
N VAL A 289 -0.67 -8.63 20.89
CA VAL A 289 -0.92 -7.53 21.82
C VAL A 289 -2.38 -7.54 22.25
N SER A 290 -3.34 -7.74 21.33
CA SER A 290 -4.76 -7.77 21.67
C SER A 290 -5.08 -8.95 22.61
N THR A 291 -4.55 -10.14 22.34
CA THR A 291 -4.73 -11.32 23.21
C THR A 291 -4.12 -11.12 24.60
N LEU A 292 -2.96 -10.46 24.69
CA LEU A 292 -2.34 -10.15 25.99
C LEU A 292 -3.13 -9.12 26.80
N LEU A 293 -3.80 -8.17 26.13
CA LEU A 293 -4.43 -7.03 26.79
C LEU A 293 -5.89 -7.28 27.20
N ILE A 294 -6.57 -8.22 26.53
CA ILE A 294 -7.99 -8.50 26.77
C ILE A 294 -8.34 -9.06 28.14
N PRO A 295 -7.56 -9.97 28.76
CA PRO A 295 -7.78 -10.38 30.15
C PRO A 295 -7.79 -9.19 31.12
N PHE A 296 -7.19 -8.06 30.72
CA PHE A 296 -7.02 -6.86 31.50
C PHE A 296 -7.95 -5.71 31.09
N LEU A 297 -8.96 -5.96 30.25
CA LEU A 297 -9.85 -4.94 29.68
C LEU A 297 -10.48 -4.00 30.73
N HIS A 298 -10.86 -4.53 31.88
CA HIS A 298 -11.48 -3.76 32.97
C HIS A 298 -10.49 -3.26 34.02
N THR A 299 -9.20 -3.46 33.81
CA THR A 299 -8.13 -3.03 34.73
C THR A 299 -7.50 -1.72 34.23
N PRO A 300 -6.68 -1.02 35.04
CA PRO A 300 -5.97 0.18 34.58
C PRO A 300 -4.84 -0.12 33.57
N ILE A 301 -4.51 -1.38 33.29
CA ILE A 301 -3.36 -1.76 32.45
C ILE A 301 -3.45 -1.16 31.02
N PRO A 302 -4.57 -1.26 30.27
CA PRO A 302 -4.67 -0.65 28.94
C PRO A 302 -4.47 0.87 28.96
N TYR A 303 -4.86 1.55 30.03
CA TYR A 303 -4.66 2.99 30.19
C TYR A 303 -3.17 3.32 30.37
N ILE A 304 -2.48 2.54 31.20
CA ILE A 304 -1.04 2.70 31.44
C ILE A 304 -0.26 2.44 30.15
N VAL A 305 -0.59 1.37 29.43
CA VAL A 305 0.06 1.03 28.14
C VAL A 305 -0.18 2.12 27.11
N SER A 306 -1.43 2.58 26.95
CA SER A 306 -1.75 3.70 26.06
C SER A 306 -0.96 4.97 26.43
N GLY A 307 -0.91 5.33 27.71
CA GLY A 307 -0.13 6.47 28.20
C GLY A 307 1.37 6.34 27.94
N LEU A 308 1.94 5.13 28.08
CA LEU A 308 3.35 4.84 27.78
C LEU A 308 3.65 5.03 26.29
N VAL A 309 2.81 4.50 25.41
CA VAL A 309 3.00 4.60 23.95
C VAL A 309 2.82 6.04 23.47
N VAL A 310 1.84 6.78 24.02
CA VAL A 310 1.69 8.23 23.74
C VAL A 310 2.91 9.02 24.23
N SER A 311 3.44 8.69 25.41
CA SER A 311 4.65 9.34 25.93
C SER A 311 5.87 9.04 25.04
N CYS A 312 6.00 7.80 24.55
CA CYS A 312 7.01 7.42 23.57
C CYS A 312 6.87 8.25 22.28
N ALA A 313 5.66 8.36 21.73
CA ALA A 313 5.40 9.19 20.55
C ALA A 313 5.76 10.65 20.79
N PHE A 314 5.46 11.20 21.96
CA PHE A 314 5.82 12.58 22.30
C PHE A 314 7.34 12.78 22.36
N VAL A 315 8.09 11.84 22.96
CA VAL A 315 9.56 11.87 22.97
C VAL A 315 10.11 11.78 21.54
N CYS A 316 9.60 10.87 20.72
CA CYS A 316 9.97 10.76 19.31
C CYS A 316 9.64 12.04 18.53
N PHE A 317 8.50 12.68 18.80
CA PHE A 317 8.11 13.95 18.18
C PHE A 317 9.10 15.07 18.52
N LEU A 318 9.45 15.23 19.79
CA LEU A 318 10.46 16.20 20.21
C LEU A 318 11.84 15.92 19.58
N TYR A 319 12.21 14.65 19.43
CA TYR A 319 13.44 14.25 18.74
C TYR A 319 13.39 14.63 17.25
N THR A 320 12.29 14.34 16.56
CA THR A 320 12.09 14.69 15.14
C THR A 320 12.10 16.20 14.91
N LEU A 321 11.53 17.00 15.83
CA LEU A 321 11.58 18.46 15.73
C LEU A 321 13.01 19.03 15.79
N LYS A 322 13.91 18.37 16.50
CA LYS A 322 15.34 18.77 16.58
C LYS A 322 16.13 18.36 15.34
N ASN A 323 15.67 17.35 14.60
CA ASN A 323 16.40 16.83 13.44
C ASN A 323 16.09 17.65 12.17
N LYS A 324 17.07 18.40 11.69
CA LYS A 324 16.94 19.27 10.51
C LYS A 324 16.54 18.51 9.23
N HIS A 325 16.98 17.26 9.07
CA HIS A 325 16.69 16.46 7.87
C HIS A 325 15.24 15.99 7.81
N ILE A 326 14.61 15.74 8.97
CA ILE A 326 13.32 15.04 9.05
C ILE A 326 12.18 15.97 9.52
N ARG A 327 12.48 17.08 10.20
CA ARG A 327 11.49 18.07 10.64
C ARG A 327 10.48 18.51 9.57
N PRO A 328 10.83 18.80 8.29
CA PRO A 328 9.83 19.22 7.30
C PRO A 328 8.77 18.14 7.03
N LEU A 329 9.19 16.87 7.08
CA LEU A 329 8.34 15.71 6.80
C LEU A 329 7.23 15.52 7.85
N LEU A 330 7.31 16.16 9.02
CA LEU A 330 6.21 16.16 10.00
C LEU A 330 4.94 16.81 9.48
N LYS A 331 5.02 17.69 8.46
CA LYS A 331 3.85 18.38 7.90
C LYS A 331 3.34 17.74 6.60
N GLU A 332 4.12 16.85 6.00
CA GLU A 332 3.87 16.28 4.69
C GLU A 332 3.27 14.86 4.80
N GLY A 333 2.45 14.46 3.82
CA GLY A 333 1.93 13.09 3.73
C GLY A 333 0.67 12.75 4.55
N TRP A 334 0.19 13.66 5.42
CA TRP A 334 -1.03 13.40 6.21
C TRP A 334 -2.31 13.31 5.39
N SER A 335 -2.45 14.16 4.36
CA SER A 335 -3.67 14.20 3.54
C SER A 335 -3.98 12.87 2.85
N PRO A 336 -3.05 12.23 2.11
CA PRO A 336 -3.35 10.95 1.47
C PRO A 336 -3.58 9.82 2.49
N LEU A 337 -2.89 9.85 3.64
CA LEU A 337 -3.11 8.87 4.71
C LEU A 337 -4.51 8.95 5.32
N PHE A 338 -5.04 10.15 5.58
CA PHE A 338 -6.39 10.28 6.13
C PHE A 338 -7.48 9.93 5.11
N VAL A 339 -7.27 10.22 3.83
CA VAL A 339 -8.17 9.77 2.76
C VAL A 339 -8.16 8.24 2.66
N ALA A 340 -6.97 7.63 2.67
CA ALA A 340 -6.83 6.17 2.68
C ALA A 340 -7.51 5.55 3.90
N MET A 341 -7.28 6.08 5.10
CA MET A 341 -7.94 5.64 6.34
C MET A 341 -9.47 5.64 6.24
N ALA A 342 -10.05 6.71 5.69
CA ALA A 342 -11.50 6.82 5.52
C ALA A 342 -12.04 5.73 4.59
N ILE A 343 -11.33 5.42 3.50
CA ILE A 343 -11.71 4.37 2.54
C ILE A 343 -11.51 2.98 3.17
N SER A 344 -10.35 2.70 3.75
CA SER A 344 -10.01 1.42 4.40
C SER A 344 -10.94 1.11 5.58
N SER A 345 -11.56 2.12 6.19
CA SER A 345 -12.58 1.90 7.23
C SER A 345 -13.81 1.19 6.65
N GLY A 346 -14.17 1.46 5.40
CA GLY A 346 -15.19 0.70 4.67
C GLY A 346 -14.79 -0.76 4.46
N THR A 347 -13.53 -1.01 4.10
CA THR A 347 -12.98 -2.37 4.01
C THR A 347 -13.06 -3.10 5.35
N GLY A 348 -12.75 -2.41 6.44
CA GLY A 348 -12.90 -2.92 7.80
C GLY A 348 -14.31 -3.42 8.11
N ILE A 349 -15.32 -2.65 7.71
CA ILE A 349 -16.73 -3.03 7.87
C ILE A 349 -17.06 -4.28 7.05
N VAL A 350 -16.59 -4.36 5.80
CA VAL A 350 -16.79 -5.53 4.94
C VAL A 350 -16.13 -6.77 5.56
N LEU A 351 -14.88 -6.65 6.02
CA LEU A 351 -14.17 -7.75 6.66
C LEU A 351 -14.93 -8.25 7.90
N GLU A 352 -15.36 -7.35 8.78
CA GLU A 352 -16.12 -7.70 9.99
C GLU A 352 -17.42 -8.45 9.67
N MET A 353 -18.18 -8.00 8.67
CA MET A 353 -19.47 -8.61 8.33
C MET A 353 -19.33 -10.02 7.72
N PHE A 354 -18.25 -10.28 6.97
CA PHE A 354 -18.16 -11.48 6.13
C PHE A 354 -17.09 -12.49 6.54
N VAL A 355 -16.13 -12.11 7.40
CA VAL A 355 -15.05 -13.02 7.83
C VAL A 355 -15.56 -14.26 8.55
N SER A 356 -16.59 -14.13 9.38
CA SER A 356 -17.21 -15.26 10.07
C SER A 356 -18.29 -15.95 9.24
N ARG A 357 -18.83 -15.26 8.21
CA ARG A 357 -19.93 -15.77 7.39
C ARG A 357 -19.48 -16.81 6.37
N TYR A 358 -18.31 -16.63 5.76
CA TYR A 358 -17.80 -17.52 4.71
C TYR A 358 -16.45 -18.13 5.09
N GLU A 359 -16.34 -19.46 4.96
CA GLU A 359 -15.07 -20.16 5.16
C GLU A 359 -14.04 -19.72 4.10
N GLY A 360 -12.85 -19.30 4.56
CA GLY A 360 -11.77 -18.85 3.69
C GLY A 360 -11.88 -17.40 3.20
N PHE A 361 -12.89 -16.64 3.65
CA PHE A 361 -13.06 -15.23 3.27
C PHE A 361 -11.81 -14.40 3.55
N ALA A 362 -11.24 -14.48 4.76
CA ALA A 362 -10.05 -13.73 5.16
C ALA A 362 -8.85 -13.98 4.23
N ILE A 363 -8.63 -15.23 3.83
CA ILE A 363 -7.49 -15.60 2.97
C ILE A 363 -7.68 -14.99 1.58
N LEU A 364 -8.87 -15.15 1.01
CA LEU A 364 -9.17 -14.65 -0.33
C LEU A 364 -9.26 -13.12 -0.37
N ALA A 365 -9.76 -12.48 0.71
CA ALA A 365 -9.90 -11.03 0.83
C ALA A 365 -8.57 -10.29 0.73
N ILE A 366 -7.51 -10.86 1.31
CA ILE A 366 -6.16 -10.29 1.25
C ILE A 366 -5.59 -10.37 -0.18
N VAL A 367 -5.85 -11.45 -0.91
CA VAL A 367 -5.27 -11.66 -2.25
C VAL A 367 -6.02 -10.92 -3.35
N ILE A 368 -7.35 -10.99 -3.35
CA ILE A 368 -8.19 -10.29 -4.33
C ILE A 368 -8.08 -8.76 -4.22
N SER A 369 -7.59 -8.27 -3.08
CA SER A 369 -7.30 -6.85 -2.87
C SER A 369 -5.84 -6.53 -3.15
N GLY A 370 -4.92 -7.32 -2.56
CA GLY A 370 -3.48 -7.06 -2.57
C GLY A 370 -2.83 -7.23 -3.94
N LEU A 371 -3.19 -8.26 -4.73
CA LEU A 371 -2.60 -8.47 -6.05
C LEU A 371 -3.02 -7.41 -7.07
N PRO A 372 -4.33 -7.09 -7.22
CA PRO A 372 -4.74 -5.94 -8.03
C PRO A 372 -4.14 -4.63 -7.55
N GLY A 373 -4.05 -4.42 -6.23
CA GLY A 373 -3.37 -3.28 -5.62
C GLY A 373 -1.93 -3.15 -6.09
N ALA A 374 -1.13 -4.22 -5.95
CA ALA A 374 0.27 -4.25 -6.38
C ALA A 374 0.44 -4.00 -7.88
N ALA A 375 -0.40 -4.61 -8.74
CA ALA A 375 -0.37 -4.36 -10.17
C ALA A 375 -0.70 -2.89 -10.51
N GLY A 376 -1.67 -2.30 -9.82
CA GLY A 376 -2.01 -0.89 -9.98
C GLY A 376 -0.90 0.05 -9.49
N SER A 377 -0.24 -0.25 -8.37
CA SER A 377 0.91 0.52 -7.86
C SER A 377 2.08 0.54 -8.85
N ILE A 378 2.37 -0.58 -9.52
CA ILE A 378 3.37 -0.63 -10.60
C ILE A 378 2.96 0.31 -11.74
N LEU A 379 1.67 0.30 -12.12
CA LEU A 379 1.18 1.21 -13.15
C LEU A 379 1.27 2.68 -12.72
N VAL A 380 0.90 3.01 -11.47
CA VAL A 380 1.01 4.37 -10.93
C VAL A 380 2.46 4.85 -10.98
N SER A 381 3.41 4.05 -10.51
CA SER A 381 4.83 4.40 -10.50
C SER A 381 5.37 4.65 -11.92
N ARG A 382 4.98 3.82 -12.89
CA ARG A 382 5.38 4.00 -14.31
C ARG A 382 4.74 5.23 -14.93
N LEU A 383 3.46 5.48 -14.66
CA LEU A 383 2.78 6.68 -15.14
C LEU A 383 3.38 7.95 -14.53
N SER A 384 3.62 7.96 -13.22
CA SER A 384 4.26 9.08 -12.52
C SER A 384 5.63 9.39 -13.10
N THR A 385 6.47 8.37 -13.28
CA THR A 385 7.80 8.52 -13.89
C THR A 385 7.72 9.12 -15.29
N SER A 386 6.79 8.64 -16.13
CA SER A 386 6.62 9.19 -17.49
C SER A 386 6.13 10.65 -17.49
N LEU A 387 5.27 11.02 -16.54
CA LEU A 387 4.77 12.39 -16.41
C LEU A 387 5.87 13.35 -15.95
N HIS A 388 6.69 12.94 -14.97
CA HIS A 388 7.84 13.72 -14.51
C HIS A 388 8.91 13.87 -15.60
N ALA A 389 9.22 12.79 -16.34
CA ALA A 389 10.13 12.84 -17.48
C ALA A 389 9.63 13.77 -18.58
N ALA A 390 8.33 13.72 -18.90
CA ALA A 390 7.70 14.60 -19.89
C ALA A 390 7.75 16.08 -19.45
N LYS A 391 7.48 16.37 -18.17
CA LYS A 391 7.59 17.73 -17.62
C LYS A 391 9.01 18.27 -17.71
N LEU A 392 10.01 17.45 -17.33
CA LEU A 392 11.42 17.83 -17.40
C LEU A 392 11.86 18.10 -18.85
N ALA A 393 11.39 17.31 -19.81
CA ALA A 393 11.65 17.52 -21.23
C ALA A 393 11.05 18.83 -21.77
N LEU A 394 9.87 19.23 -21.27
CA LEU A 394 9.26 20.52 -21.62
C LEU A 394 10.02 21.70 -21.00
N GLU A 395 10.48 21.58 -19.75
CA GLU A 395 11.24 22.63 -19.07
C GLU A 395 12.64 22.82 -19.66
N HIS A 396 13.32 21.75 -20.11
CA HIS A 396 14.66 21.80 -20.69
C HIS A 396 14.71 21.99 -22.21
N ALA A 397 13.58 22.34 -22.85
CA ALA A 397 13.50 22.58 -24.28
C ALA A 397 14.28 23.84 -24.74
N ARG A 398 15.63 23.73 -24.79
CA ARG A 398 16.47 24.52 -25.70
C ARG A 398 16.34 23.93 -27.12
N PRO A 399 16.31 24.77 -28.18
CA PRO A 399 15.96 24.35 -29.54
C PRO A 399 17.13 23.68 -30.30
N SER A 400 17.91 22.82 -29.64
CA SER A 400 19.01 22.10 -30.29
C SER A 400 19.63 21.05 -29.37
N PHE A 401 18.94 19.94 -29.14
CA PHE A 401 19.60 18.67 -28.87
C PHE A 401 18.71 17.53 -29.34
N SER A 402 19.07 16.93 -30.47
CA SER A 402 18.58 15.62 -30.88
C SER A 402 19.04 14.58 -29.85
N SER A 403 18.19 14.28 -28.87
CA SER A 403 18.50 13.25 -27.87
C SER A 403 18.43 11.86 -28.52
N SER A 404 19.61 11.33 -28.84
CA SER A 404 19.84 9.92 -29.10
C SER A 404 19.62 9.11 -27.81
N SER A 405 18.36 8.79 -27.53
CA SER A 405 17.87 7.63 -26.76
C SER A 405 16.36 7.79 -26.57
N LYS A 406 15.59 7.65 -27.66
CA LYS A 406 14.16 7.31 -27.53
C LYS A 406 14.08 5.90 -26.94
N GLN A 407 14.30 5.74 -25.63
CA GLN A 407 13.66 4.64 -24.92
C GLN A 407 12.17 4.84 -25.13
N HIS A 408 11.60 3.99 -25.98
CA HIS A 408 10.20 4.05 -26.35
C HIS A 408 9.41 3.72 -25.08
N GLU A 409 8.95 4.75 -24.37
CA GLU A 409 8.10 4.55 -23.20
C GLU A 409 6.88 3.74 -23.64
N PRO A 410 6.60 2.60 -22.97
CA PRO A 410 5.56 1.71 -23.43
C PRO A 410 4.20 2.37 -23.29
N SER A 411 3.36 2.18 -24.31
CA SER A 411 2.02 2.79 -24.30
C SER A 411 1.27 2.41 -23.01
N PRO A 412 0.57 3.35 -22.35
CA PRO A 412 -0.15 3.07 -21.10
C PRO A 412 -1.10 1.88 -21.22
N LEU A 413 -1.78 1.75 -22.37
CA LEU A 413 -2.69 0.64 -22.64
C LEU A 413 -1.96 -0.71 -22.75
N LEU A 414 -0.79 -0.76 -23.39
CA LEU A 414 0.03 -1.97 -23.44
C LEU A 414 0.48 -2.39 -22.03
N SER A 415 0.84 -1.44 -21.17
CA SER A 415 1.22 -1.76 -19.80
C SER A 415 0.05 -2.31 -18.97
N MET A 416 -1.15 -1.75 -19.13
CA MET A 416 -2.36 -2.25 -18.49
C MET A 416 -2.69 -3.68 -18.94
N ILE A 417 -2.70 -3.94 -20.25
CA ILE A 417 -2.97 -5.28 -20.80
C ILE A 417 -1.92 -6.29 -20.33
N THR A 418 -0.65 -5.88 -20.35
CA THR A 418 0.47 -6.74 -19.92
C THR A 418 0.32 -7.13 -18.45
N LEU A 419 0.07 -6.15 -17.57
CA LEU A 419 -0.13 -6.40 -16.13
C LEU A 419 -1.34 -7.29 -15.86
N LEU A 420 -2.46 -7.07 -16.58
CA LEU A 420 -3.63 -7.96 -16.50
C LEU A 420 -3.25 -9.41 -16.83
N ILE A 421 -2.57 -9.63 -17.94
CA ILE A 421 -2.19 -10.98 -18.39
C ILE A 421 -1.21 -11.64 -17.41
N ILE A 422 -0.27 -10.90 -16.82
CA ILE A 422 0.69 -11.45 -15.84
C ILE A 422 0.01 -11.86 -14.53
N THR A 423 -1.02 -11.12 -14.09
CA THR A 423 -1.70 -11.44 -12.81
C THR A 423 -2.55 -12.71 -12.86
N LEU A 424 -3.03 -13.14 -14.03
CA LEU A 424 -3.84 -14.36 -14.18
C LEU A 424 -3.13 -15.66 -13.78
N PRO A 425 -1.94 -15.99 -14.33
CA PRO A 425 -1.23 -17.20 -13.91
C PRO A 425 -0.83 -17.12 -12.44
N VAL A 426 -0.54 -15.93 -11.91
CA VAL A 426 -0.23 -15.72 -10.49
C VAL A 426 -1.42 -16.11 -9.61
N GLU A 427 -2.64 -15.66 -9.95
CA GLU A 427 -3.87 -16.03 -9.23
C GLU A 427 -4.17 -17.53 -9.34
N VAL A 428 -3.99 -18.13 -10.52
CA VAL A 428 -4.19 -19.58 -10.68
C VAL A 428 -3.22 -20.38 -9.82
N ILE A 429 -1.94 -19.95 -9.76
CA ILE A 429 -0.93 -20.56 -8.88
C ILE A 429 -1.36 -20.42 -7.42
N PHE A 430 -1.82 -19.24 -7.01
CA PHE A 430 -2.29 -18.99 -5.66
C PHE A 430 -3.45 -19.91 -5.25
N LEU A 431 -4.52 -19.98 -6.06
CA LEU A 431 -5.66 -20.85 -5.78
C LEU A 431 -5.27 -22.33 -5.79
N SER A 432 -4.36 -22.73 -6.68
CA SER A 432 -3.83 -24.10 -6.73
C SER A 432 -3.06 -24.45 -5.45
N ILE A 433 -2.28 -23.51 -4.90
CA ILE A 433 -1.55 -23.71 -3.64
C ILE A 433 -2.54 -23.85 -2.47
N LEU A 434 -3.62 -23.06 -2.43
CA LEU A 434 -4.63 -23.17 -1.36
C LEU A 434 -5.31 -24.55 -1.33
N ASP A 435 -5.64 -25.09 -2.50
CA ASP A 435 -6.24 -26.41 -2.64
C ASP A 435 -5.21 -27.52 -2.32
N LEU A 436 -3.98 -27.40 -2.84
CA LEU A 436 -2.90 -28.37 -2.62
C LEU A 436 -2.49 -28.48 -1.14
N LEU A 437 -2.45 -27.37 -0.42
CA LEU A 437 -2.16 -27.34 1.02
C LEU A 437 -3.37 -27.76 1.88
N GLY A 438 -4.53 -28.00 1.28
CA GLY A 438 -5.77 -28.33 1.98
C GLY A 438 -6.29 -27.20 2.86
N TRP A 439 -5.88 -25.95 2.59
CA TRP A 439 -6.29 -24.79 3.37
C TRP A 439 -7.70 -24.34 3.03
N LEU A 440 -8.12 -24.53 1.78
CA LEU A 440 -9.46 -24.21 1.31
C LEU A 440 -9.87 -25.21 0.22
N LYS A 441 -11.02 -25.86 0.37
CA LYS A 441 -11.59 -26.71 -0.68
C LYS A 441 -12.34 -25.83 -1.65
N LEU A 442 -11.87 -25.77 -2.90
CA LEU A 442 -12.41 -24.87 -3.92
C LEU A 442 -13.24 -25.66 -4.95
N PRO A 443 -14.59 -25.58 -4.92
CA PRO A 443 -15.40 -26.13 -6.00
C PRO A 443 -15.04 -25.45 -7.32
N ILE A 444 -15.06 -26.21 -8.43
CA ILE A 444 -14.74 -25.69 -9.78
C ILE A 444 -15.56 -24.44 -10.11
N LEU A 445 -16.84 -24.42 -9.72
CA LEU A 445 -17.73 -23.27 -9.92
C LEU A 445 -17.22 -22.02 -9.17
N PHE A 446 -16.76 -22.18 -7.92
CA PHE A 446 -16.21 -21.09 -7.15
C PHE A 446 -14.89 -20.60 -7.75
N THR A 447 -14.00 -21.50 -8.16
CA THR A 447 -12.73 -21.15 -8.81
C THR A 447 -12.96 -20.33 -10.08
N PHE A 448 -13.95 -20.70 -10.91
CA PHE A 448 -14.30 -19.94 -12.11
C PHE A 448 -14.76 -18.51 -11.78
N PHE A 449 -15.70 -18.34 -10.84
CA PHE A 449 -16.16 -17.01 -10.44
C PHE A 449 -15.07 -16.21 -9.72
N SER A 450 -14.23 -16.85 -8.91
CA SER A 450 -13.09 -16.21 -8.23
C SER A 450 -12.14 -15.60 -9.24
N ILE A 451 -11.75 -16.36 -10.27
CA ILE A 451 -10.88 -15.85 -11.35
C ILE A 451 -11.59 -14.73 -12.13
N LEU A 452 -12.88 -14.87 -12.43
CA LEU A 452 -13.64 -13.83 -13.12
C LEU A 452 -13.67 -12.51 -12.34
N PHE A 453 -14.00 -12.56 -11.05
CA PHE A 453 -14.03 -11.37 -10.19
C PHE A 453 -12.65 -10.81 -9.92
N PHE A 454 -11.62 -11.67 -9.86
CA PHE A 454 -10.22 -11.23 -9.81
C PHE A 454 -9.83 -10.44 -11.07
N CYS A 455 -10.19 -10.92 -12.28
CA CYS A 455 -9.99 -10.16 -13.52
C CYS A 455 -10.67 -8.79 -13.46
N CYS A 456 -11.91 -8.74 -12.96
CA CYS A 456 -12.63 -7.48 -12.77
C CYS A 456 -11.92 -6.55 -11.78
N ALA A 457 -11.38 -7.08 -10.68
CA ALA A 457 -10.63 -6.33 -9.69
C ALA A 457 -9.33 -5.76 -10.27
N VAL A 458 -8.56 -6.55 -11.04
CA VAL A 458 -7.35 -6.07 -11.72
C VAL A 458 -7.68 -5.00 -12.76
N LEU A 459 -8.72 -5.20 -13.58
CA LEU A 459 -9.17 -4.19 -14.53
C LEU A 459 -9.58 -2.88 -13.86
N ALA A 460 -10.38 -2.97 -12.78
CA ALA A 460 -10.76 -1.81 -11.98
C ALA A 460 -9.53 -1.11 -11.41
N SER A 461 -8.56 -1.89 -10.88
CA SER A 461 -7.29 -1.38 -10.37
C SER A 461 -6.51 -0.57 -11.38
N LEU A 462 -6.33 -1.10 -12.59
CA LEU A 462 -5.55 -0.45 -13.64
C LEU A 462 -6.25 0.81 -14.17
N ILE A 463 -7.58 0.79 -14.28
CA ILE A 463 -8.37 1.96 -14.67
C ILE A 463 -8.27 3.05 -13.60
N ILE A 464 -8.48 2.70 -12.34
CA ILE A 464 -8.40 3.63 -11.20
C ILE A 464 -7.00 4.20 -11.08
N ALA A 465 -5.94 3.38 -11.18
CA ALA A 465 -4.55 3.83 -11.16
C ALA A 465 -4.30 4.92 -12.22
N ARG A 466 -4.77 4.69 -13.46
CA ARG A 466 -4.62 5.66 -14.55
C ARG A 466 -5.43 6.94 -14.31
N LEU A 467 -6.69 6.82 -13.91
CA LEU A 467 -7.56 7.97 -13.66
C LEU A 467 -7.04 8.82 -12.50
N LEU A 468 -6.69 8.17 -11.39
CA LEU A 468 -6.19 8.83 -10.18
C LEU A 468 -4.87 9.53 -10.41
N THR A 469 -3.93 8.89 -11.13
CA THR A 469 -2.63 9.49 -11.49
C THR A 469 -2.83 10.77 -12.32
N ASN A 470 -3.65 10.71 -13.37
CA ASN A 470 -3.92 11.88 -14.22
C ASN A 470 -4.70 12.99 -13.48
N LEU A 471 -5.62 12.62 -12.60
CA LEU A 471 -6.38 13.57 -11.77
C LEU A 471 -5.47 14.29 -10.77
N LEU A 472 -4.60 13.57 -10.07
CA LEU A 472 -3.69 14.18 -9.11
C LEU A 472 -2.66 15.05 -9.82
N TRP A 473 -2.16 14.59 -10.97
CA TRP A 473 -1.27 15.38 -11.80
C TRP A 473 -1.91 16.69 -12.27
N SER A 474 -3.18 16.66 -12.71
CA SER A 474 -3.91 17.88 -13.10
C SER A 474 -4.19 18.83 -11.93
N LEU A 475 -4.15 18.32 -10.69
CA LEU A 475 -4.25 19.09 -9.45
C LEU A 475 -2.88 19.56 -8.91
N ASN A 476 -1.78 19.43 -9.68
CA ASN A 476 -0.40 19.73 -9.25
C ASN A 476 0.02 18.97 -7.98
N LYS A 477 -0.48 17.74 -7.80
CA LYS A 477 -0.07 16.84 -6.72
C LYS A 477 0.79 15.71 -7.28
N ASP A 478 1.86 15.37 -6.56
CA ASP A 478 2.74 14.27 -6.95
C ASP A 478 2.01 12.92 -6.87
N PRO A 479 1.84 12.19 -8.00
CA PRO A 479 1.10 10.93 -8.01
C PRO A 479 1.72 9.87 -7.13
N ASP A 480 3.05 9.80 -7.01
CA ASP A 480 3.69 8.75 -6.20
C ASP A 480 3.37 8.91 -4.70
N MET A 481 3.25 10.16 -4.24
CA MET A 481 2.96 10.46 -2.84
C MET A 481 1.47 10.36 -2.49
N TYR A 482 0.58 10.73 -3.42
CA TYR A 482 -0.86 10.81 -3.16
C TYR A 482 -1.66 9.65 -3.73
N ALA A 483 -1.30 9.15 -4.92
CA ALA A 483 -2.09 8.14 -5.62
C ALA A 483 -1.92 6.76 -4.97
N LEU A 484 -0.72 6.39 -4.54
CA LEU A 484 -0.44 5.04 -4.01
C LEU A 484 -1.28 4.72 -2.75
N PRO A 485 -1.33 5.57 -1.70
CA PRO A 485 -2.15 5.27 -0.52
C PRO A 485 -3.65 5.19 -0.83
N ILE A 486 -4.14 6.13 -1.66
CA ILE A 486 -5.56 6.21 -2.02
C ILE A 486 -5.96 5.03 -2.92
N HIS A 487 -5.12 4.66 -3.87
CA HIS A 487 -5.33 3.54 -4.79
C HIS A 487 -5.37 2.22 -4.02
N SER A 488 -4.38 1.97 -3.15
CA SER A 488 -4.33 0.76 -2.33
C SER A 488 -5.57 0.62 -1.45
N ALA A 489 -5.98 1.68 -0.74
CA ALA A 489 -7.20 1.65 0.08
C ALA A 489 -8.48 1.39 -0.74
N LEU A 490 -8.55 1.92 -1.96
CA LEU A 490 -9.68 1.70 -2.84
C LEU A 490 -9.71 0.26 -3.38
N MET A 491 -8.55 -0.35 -3.65
CA MET A 491 -8.46 -1.76 -4.04
C MET A 491 -8.81 -2.71 -2.91
N ASP A 492 -8.45 -2.38 -1.68
CA ASP A 492 -8.91 -3.10 -0.49
C ASP A 492 -10.44 -3.15 -0.42
N LEU A 493 -11.10 -2.01 -0.64
CA LEU A 493 -12.56 -1.95 -0.59
C LEU A 493 -13.22 -2.65 -1.79
N ILE A 494 -12.79 -2.34 -3.02
CA ILE A 494 -13.37 -2.90 -4.24
C ILE A 494 -13.13 -4.42 -4.30
N GLY A 495 -11.91 -4.87 -3.99
CA GLY A 495 -11.56 -6.28 -3.98
C GLY A 495 -12.44 -7.09 -3.04
N GLN A 496 -12.59 -6.64 -1.79
CA GLN A 496 -13.47 -7.33 -0.84
C GLN A 496 -14.95 -7.29 -1.24
N LEU A 497 -15.45 -6.19 -1.79
CA LEU A 497 -16.84 -6.12 -2.27
C LEU A 497 -17.09 -7.07 -3.46
N LEU A 498 -16.14 -7.17 -4.40
CA LEU A 498 -16.22 -8.13 -5.50
C LEU A 498 -16.13 -9.58 -4.99
N LEU A 499 -15.33 -9.83 -3.94
CA LEU A 499 -15.29 -11.15 -3.30
C LEU A 499 -16.61 -11.50 -2.63
N VAL A 500 -17.23 -10.56 -1.92
CA VAL A 500 -18.58 -10.76 -1.35
C VAL A 500 -19.57 -11.11 -2.44
N LEU A 501 -19.55 -10.38 -3.56
CA LEU A 501 -20.41 -10.66 -4.71
C LEU A 501 -20.16 -12.06 -5.29
N CYS A 502 -18.90 -12.47 -5.38
CA CYS A 502 -18.51 -13.84 -5.77
C CYS A 502 -19.14 -14.89 -4.86
N PHE A 503 -19.01 -14.72 -3.54
CA PHE A 503 -19.58 -15.65 -2.55
C PHE A 503 -21.11 -15.72 -2.61
N GLU A 504 -21.79 -14.57 -2.71
CA GLU A 504 -23.26 -14.53 -2.79
C GLU A 504 -23.77 -15.19 -4.09
N ILE A 505 -23.16 -14.90 -5.25
CA ILE A 505 -23.55 -15.53 -6.52
C ILE A 505 -23.36 -17.03 -6.48
N VAL A 506 -22.20 -17.51 -6.00
CA VAL A 506 -21.92 -18.95 -5.93
C VAL A 506 -22.85 -19.63 -4.92
N SER A 507 -23.19 -18.96 -3.81
CA SER A 507 -24.15 -19.46 -2.82
C SER A 507 -25.56 -19.60 -3.43
N HIS A 508 -26.02 -18.60 -4.19
CA HIS A 508 -27.31 -18.65 -4.89
C HIS A 508 -27.37 -19.71 -5.99
N LEU A 509 -26.25 -20.00 -6.64
CA LEU A 509 -26.15 -21.07 -7.65
C LEU A 509 -26.06 -22.48 -7.06
N GLY A 510 -26.20 -22.63 -5.74
CA GLY A 510 -26.13 -23.92 -5.04
C GLY A 510 -24.71 -24.46 -4.88
N GLY A 511 -23.69 -23.61 -5.08
CA GLY A 511 -22.32 -23.96 -4.77
C GLY A 511 -22.16 -24.19 -3.27
N LYS A 512 -21.50 -25.30 -2.89
CA LYS A 512 -21.14 -25.60 -1.49
C LYS A 512 -20.01 -24.69 -0.99
N VAL A 513 -20.26 -23.39 -0.94
CA VAL A 513 -19.49 -22.50 -0.06
C VAL A 513 -20.03 -22.77 1.34
N ARG A 514 -19.21 -23.33 2.22
CA ARG A 514 -19.62 -23.52 3.61
C ARG A 514 -19.77 -22.13 4.25
N ALA A 515 -21.03 -21.68 4.36
CA ALA A 515 -21.37 -20.80 5.45
C ALA A 515 -21.03 -21.55 6.74
N ARG A 516 -20.17 -21.00 7.59
CA ARG A 516 -19.90 -21.61 8.89
C ARG A 516 -21.15 -21.37 9.75
N THR A 517 -21.97 -22.42 9.86
CA THR A 517 -23.09 -22.52 10.81
C THR A 517 -22.59 -22.52 12.23
#